data_AF-A0A951JG27-F1
#
_entry.id   AF-A0A951JG27-F1
#
_cell.length_a   1.000
_cell.length_b   1.000
_cell.length_c   1.000
_cell.angle_alpha   90.00
_cell.angle_beta   90.00
_cell.angle_gamma   90.00
#
_symmetry.space_group_name_H-M   'P 1'
#
loop_
_entity.id
_entity.type
_entity.pdbx_description
1 polymer ?
#
loop_
_entity_poly.entity_id
_entity_poly.type
_entity_poly.pdbx_seq_one_letter_code
_entity_poly.pdbx_strand_id
1 'polypeptide(L)'
;RANLPRGEDAVMLHAWMNELQMFLHGHVINRARTARGIPTLNGIWFEGEGGLPDGTRIDGAVVHAESGFMRGLGMLAGHASERGDIREWLPKEGHHIVEFRDCIDAQDADNTGYWRETVIHIDRDVLQPVMEWLEANHKAEAVLHPGDGTARVLRGGGQGVMAKLLRSFVRSARPKVTEE
;
A
#
# COMPACT_ATOMS: atom_id res chain seq x y z
N ARG A 1 16.97 -20.51 -13.07
CA ARG A 1 15.94 -21.51 -12.68
C ARG A 1 15.44 -21.36 -11.24
N ALA A 2 16.05 -20.51 -10.39
CA ALA A 2 15.71 -20.44 -8.96
C ALA A 2 14.29 -19.94 -8.64
N ASN A 3 13.60 -19.24 -9.55
CA ASN A 3 12.37 -18.53 -9.19
C ASN A 3 11.08 -19.21 -9.71
N LEU A 4 11.18 -20.30 -10.47
CA LEU A 4 9.99 -20.95 -11.04
C LEU A 4 9.00 -21.46 -9.97
N PRO A 5 7.68 -21.51 -10.27
CA PRO A 5 6.69 -22.10 -9.37
C PRO A 5 7.09 -23.49 -8.91
N ARG A 6 6.85 -23.76 -7.62
CA ARG A 6 7.15 -25.03 -6.93
C ARG A 6 5.89 -25.48 -6.19
N GLY A 7 5.90 -26.71 -5.67
CA GLY A 7 4.75 -27.29 -4.97
C GLY A 7 3.87 -28.15 -5.88
N GLU A 8 2.70 -28.51 -5.37
CA GLU A 8 1.75 -29.44 -6.00
C GLU A 8 1.29 -28.95 -7.38
N ASP A 9 1.01 -27.65 -7.49
CA ASP A 9 0.50 -27.02 -8.71
C ASP A 9 1.59 -26.59 -9.71
N ALA A 10 2.87 -26.84 -9.42
CA ALA A 10 3.98 -26.34 -10.23
C ALA A 10 3.84 -26.74 -11.70
N VAL A 11 3.56 -28.02 -11.98
CA VAL A 11 3.46 -28.56 -13.35
C VAL A 11 2.35 -27.84 -14.13
N MET A 12 1.20 -27.60 -13.50
CA MET A 12 0.09 -26.87 -14.11
C MET A 12 0.48 -25.42 -14.41
N LEU A 13 1.07 -24.72 -13.44
CA LEU A 13 1.51 -23.32 -13.61
C LEU A 13 2.56 -23.20 -14.73
N HIS A 14 3.51 -24.15 -14.80
CA HIS A 14 4.48 -24.22 -15.91
C HIS A 14 3.81 -24.38 -17.27
N ALA A 15 2.80 -25.25 -17.37
CA ALA A 15 2.04 -25.44 -18.60
C ALA A 15 1.33 -24.14 -19.03
N TRP A 16 0.64 -23.48 -18.10
CA TRP A 16 -0.03 -22.21 -18.37
C TRP A 16 0.94 -21.10 -18.76
N MET A 17 2.10 -20.99 -18.11
CA MET A 17 3.12 -20.01 -18.49
C MET A 17 3.59 -20.19 -19.94
N ASN A 18 3.79 -21.45 -20.37
CA ASN A 18 4.17 -21.75 -21.75
C ASN A 18 3.04 -21.42 -22.75
N GLU A 19 1.80 -21.79 -22.45
CA GLU A 19 0.64 -21.49 -23.28
C GLU A 19 0.41 -19.98 -23.41
N LEU A 20 0.53 -19.24 -22.30
CA LEU A 20 0.42 -17.78 -22.29
C LEU A 20 1.53 -17.12 -23.09
N GLN A 21 2.77 -17.63 -23.02
CA GLN A 21 3.87 -17.14 -23.86
C GLN A 21 3.53 -17.30 -25.35
N MET A 22 3.02 -18.46 -25.76
CA MET A 22 2.60 -18.70 -27.14
C MET A 22 1.44 -17.78 -27.56
N PHE A 23 0.43 -17.62 -26.68
CA PHE A 23 -0.71 -16.74 -26.91
C PHE A 23 -0.28 -15.27 -27.08
N LEU A 24 0.62 -14.79 -26.22
CA LEU A 24 1.07 -13.40 -26.23
C LEU A 24 1.90 -13.06 -27.47
N HIS A 25 2.65 -14.01 -28.04
CA HIS A 25 3.54 -13.77 -29.17
C HIS A 25 2.86 -13.04 -30.34
N GLY A 26 1.63 -13.45 -30.68
CA GLY A 26 0.83 -12.86 -31.77
C GLY A 26 -0.20 -11.82 -31.32
N HIS A 27 -0.21 -11.41 -30.05
CA HIS A 27 -1.26 -10.56 -29.50
C HIS A 27 -1.21 -9.13 -30.04
N VAL A 28 -2.37 -8.50 -30.22
CA VAL A 28 -2.49 -7.13 -30.79
C VAL A 28 -1.69 -6.10 -29.98
N ILE A 29 -1.61 -6.28 -28.66
CA ILE A 29 -0.81 -5.41 -27.78
C ILE A 29 0.68 -5.53 -28.14
N ASN A 30 1.19 -6.73 -28.39
CA ASN A 30 2.60 -6.92 -28.76
C ASN A 30 2.91 -6.34 -30.14
N ARG A 31 2.00 -6.49 -31.11
CA ARG A 31 2.13 -5.79 -32.40
C ARG A 31 2.25 -4.26 -32.21
N ALA A 32 1.40 -3.68 -31.36
CA ALA A 32 1.44 -2.24 -31.06
C ALA A 32 2.67 -1.81 -30.26
N ARG A 33 3.24 -2.68 -29.41
CA ARG A 33 4.49 -2.42 -28.68
C ARG A 33 5.69 -2.44 -29.62
N THR A 34 5.79 -3.46 -30.49
CA THR A 34 6.83 -3.56 -31.51
C THR A 34 6.80 -2.38 -32.47
N ALA A 35 5.62 -1.95 -32.92
CA ALA A 35 5.48 -0.77 -33.77
C ALA A 35 5.99 0.53 -33.12
N ARG A 36 6.02 0.59 -31.79
CA ARG A 36 6.57 1.70 -30.99
C ARG A 36 8.04 1.49 -30.59
N GLY A 37 8.69 0.41 -31.03
CA GLY A 37 10.05 0.07 -30.62
C GLY A 37 10.18 -0.38 -29.15
N ILE A 38 9.07 -0.71 -28.49
CA ILE A 38 9.04 -1.13 -27.09
C ILE A 38 9.07 -2.67 -27.04
N PRO A 39 9.83 -3.29 -26.11
CA PRO A 39 9.89 -4.75 -25.97
C PRO A 39 8.52 -5.42 -25.81
N THR A 40 8.32 -6.58 -26.44
CA THR A 40 7.08 -7.36 -26.32
C THR A 40 6.92 -7.98 -24.93
N LEU A 41 5.69 -8.15 -24.49
CA LEU A 41 5.32 -9.00 -23.36
C LEU A 41 5.46 -10.46 -23.78
N ASN A 42 6.49 -11.15 -23.29
CA ASN A 42 6.83 -12.52 -23.71
C ASN A 42 6.54 -13.59 -22.65
N GLY A 43 5.94 -13.22 -21.52
CA GLY A 43 5.59 -14.15 -20.46
C GLY A 43 4.78 -13.45 -19.36
N ILE A 44 4.07 -14.27 -18.59
CA ILE A 44 3.44 -13.88 -17.33
C ILE A 44 4.14 -14.67 -16.23
N TRP A 45 4.49 -13.97 -15.16
CA TRP A 45 5.12 -14.55 -14.00
C TRP A 45 4.11 -14.67 -12.87
N PHE A 46 3.87 -15.90 -12.41
CA PHE A 46 3.00 -16.14 -11.26
C PHE A 46 3.82 -16.06 -9.98
N GLU A 47 3.43 -15.14 -9.10
CA GLU A 47 3.99 -14.97 -7.76
C GLU A 47 2.89 -14.65 -6.76
N GLY A 48 3.21 -14.72 -5.46
CA GLY A 48 2.26 -14.37 -4.40
C GLY A 48 1.19 -15.42 -4.16
N GLU A 49 1.51 -16.71 -4.31
CA GLU A 49 0.63 -17.80 -3.90
C GLU A 49 0.23 -17.63 -2.43
N GLY A 50 -1.07 -17.79 -2.15
CA GLY A 50 -1.61 -17.69 -0.81
C GLY A 50 -3.03 -18.23 -0.75
N GLY A 51 -3.39 -18.81 0.39
CA GLY A 51 -4.78 -19.17 0.71
C GLY A 51 -5.54 -17.97 1.25
N LEU A 52 -6.87 -17.98 1.06
CA LEU A 52 -7.73 -17.03 1.77
C LEU A 52 -7.73 -17.40 3.28
N PRO A 53 -7.41 -16.46 4.19
CA PRO A 53 -7.48 -16.73 5.61
C PRO A 53 -8.93 -16.84 6.09
N ASP A 54 -9.23 -17.92 6.80
CA ASP A 54 -10.54 -18.13 7.41
C ASP A 54 -10.78 -17.17 8.59
N GLY A 55 -12.04 -16.77 8.77
CA GLY A 55 -12.46 -16.03 9.96
C GLY A 55 -11.99 -14.57 10.04
N THR A 56 -11.52 -14.00 8.92
CA THR A 56 -11.14 -12.58 8.86
C THR A 56 -12.39 -11.72 8.99
N ARG A 57 -12.59 -11.11 10.16
CA ARG A 57 -13.66 -10.14 10.40
C ARG A 57 -13.13 -9.03 11.29
N ILE A 58 -13.46 -7.80 10.91
CA ILE A 58 -13.25 -6.61 11.73
C ILE A 58 -14.64 -6.06 12.00
N ASP A 59 -15.00 -5.75 13.24
CA ASP A 59 -16.31 -5.16 13.52
C ASP A 59 -16.24 -3.64 13.38
N GLY A 60 -17.16 -3.07 12.60
CA GLY A 60 -17.39 -1.62 12.55
C GLY A 60 -16.23 -0.76 12.05
N ALA A 61 -15.37 -1.30 11.17
CA ALA A 61 -14.30 -0.53 10.55
C ALA A 61 -14.67 -0.02 9.15
N VAL A 62 -14.30 1.22 8.83
CA VAL A 62 -14.34 1.75 7.46
C VAL A 62 -12.91 1.77 6.91
N VAL A 63 -12.72 1.17 5.74
CA VAL A 63 -11.43 1.13 5.06
C VAL A 63 -11.36 2.26 4.04
N HIS A 64 -10.33 3.09 4.15
CA HIS A 64 -10.01 4.18 3.23
C HIS A 64 -8.72 3.83 2.49
N ALA A 65 -8.84 3.09 1.39
CA ALA A 65 -7.67 2.57 0.68
C ALA A 65 -7.84 2.51 -0.84
N GLU A 66 -6.73 2.71 -1.55
CA GLU A 66 -6.67 2.72 -3.01
C GLU A 66 -6.04 1.44 -3.58
N SER A 67 -5.18 0.76 -2.82
CA SER A 67 -4.51 -0.45 -3.32
C SER A 67 -5.46 -1.62 -3.45
N GLY A 68 -5.24 -2.44 -4.50
CA GLY A 68 -5.98 -3.68 -4.69
C GLY A 68 -5.86 -4.63 -3.50
N PHE A 69 -4.72 -4.62 -2.80
CA PHE A 69 -4.48 -5.41 -1.61
C PHE A 69 -5.40 -5.03 -0.45
N MET A 70 -5.40 -3.74 -0.06
CA MET A 70 -6.25 -3.26 1.05
C MET A 70 -7.73 -3.36 0.73
N ARG A 71 -8.12 -3.12 -0.54
CA ARG A 71 -9.50 -3.33 -0.99
C ARG A 71 -9.92 -4.80 -0.87
N GLY A 72 -9.04 -5.73 -1.27
CA GLY A 72 -9.27 -7.16 -1.13
C GLY A 72 -9.40 -7.61 0.33
N LEU A 73 -8.55 -7.08 1.22
CA LEU A 73 -8.64 -7.34 2.67
C LEU A 73 -9.93 -6.78 3.27
N GLY A 74 -10.33 -5.56 2.89
CA GLY A 74 -11.62 -4.98 3.29
C GLY A 74 -12.78 -5.88 2.88
N MET A 75 -12.81 -6.30 1.61
CA MET A 75 -13.84 -7.21 1.08
C MET A 75 -13.87 -8.54 1.84
N LEU A 76 -12.71 -9.13 2.11
CA LEU A 76 -12.61 -10.37 2.89
C LEU A 76 -13.15 -10.18 4.31
N ALA A 77 -12.92 -9.01 4.92
CA ALA A 77 -13.41 -8.64 6.24
C ALA A 77 -14.88 -8.18 6.26
N GLY A 78 -15.55 -8.11 5.11
CA GLY A 78 -16.96 -7.69 4.97
C GLY A 78 -17.17 -6.17 4.83
N HIS A 79 -16.13 -5.41 4.49
CA HIS A 79 -16.17 -3.94 4.39
C HIS A 79 -15.89 -3.45 2.97
N ALA A 80 -16.59 -2.39 2.57
CA ALA A 80 -16.24 -1.64 1.38
C ALA A 80 -15.03 -0.73 1.65
N SER A 81 -14.21 -0.52 0.63
CA SER A 81 -13.19 0.53 0.65
C SER A 81 -13.73 1.78 0.00
N GLU A 82 -13.69 2.90 0.72
CA GLU A 82 -14.09 4.22 0.24
C GLU A 82 -12.85 5.09 0.00
N ARG A 83 -12.99 6.10 -0.86
CA ARG A 83 -12.01 7.17 -0.98
C ARG A 83 -12.62 8.40 -0.35
N GLY A 84 -11.89 9.06 0.55
CA GLY A 84 -12.39 10.24 1.23
C GLY A 84 -11.28 11.13 1.78
N ASP A 85 -11.55 12.43 1.85
CA ASP A 85 -10.67 13.38 2.52
C ASP A 85 -10.63 13.05 4.02
N ILE A 86 -9.42 13.03 4.59
CA ILE A 86 -9.20 12.80 6.01
C ILE A 86 -10.07 13.68 6.90
N ARG A 87 -10.27 14.93 6.51
CA ARG A 87 -11.07 15.88 7.29
C ARG A 87 -12.55 15.52 7.34
N GLU A 88 -13.06 14.73 6.38
CA GLU A 88 -14.46 14.32 6.33
C GLU A 88 -14.76 13.11 7.20
N TRP A 89 -13.86 12.12 7.25
CA TRP A 89 -14.08 10.89 8.00
C TRP A 89 -13.46 10.91 9.39
N LEU A 90 -12.44 11.71 9.65
CA LEU A 90 -11.79 11.81 10.97
C LEU A 90 -12.77 12.16 12.11
N PRO A 91 -13.80 13.03 11.93
CA PRO A 91 -14.79 13.30 12.97
C PRO A 91 -15.84 12.19 13.16
N LYS A 92 -15.91 11.19 12.27
CA LYS A 92 -16.93 10.14 12.34
C LYS A 92 -16.57 9.15 13.44
N GLU A 93 -17.58 8.63 14.12
CA GLU A 93 -17.39 7.56 15.10
C GLU A 93 -17.09 6.23 14.42
N GLY A 94 -16.23 5.43 15.05
CA GLY A 94 -15.88 4.09 14.61
C GLY A 94 -14.39 3.92 14.37
N HIS A 95 -14.02 2.73 13.86
CA HIS A 95 -12.65 2.44 13.50
C HIS A 95 -12.43 2.83 12.03
N HIS A 96 -11.39 3.62 11.76
CA HIS A 96 -11.01 3.99 10.41
C HIS A 96 -9.61 3.44 10.11
N ILE A 97 -9.50 2.65 9.05
CA ILE A 97 -8.22 2.12 8.55
C ILE A 97 -7.89 2.88 7.28
N VAL A 98 -6.70 3.47 7.21
CA VAL A 98 -6.34 4.39 6.13
C VAL A 98 -5.00 3.97 5.55
N GLU A 99 -4.96 3.85 4.23
CA GLU A 99 -3.74 3.56 3.48
C GLU A 99 -3.18 4.84 2.87
N PHE A 100 -1.87 5.07 3.04
CA PHE A 100 -1.12 6.13 2.35
C PHE A 100 -0.16 5.50 1.35
N ARG A 101 -0.45 5.67 0.05
CA ARG A 101 0.34 5.10 -1.05
C ARG A 101 1.40 6.04 -1.58
N ASP A 102 1.30 7.34 -1.33
CA ASP A 102 2.14 8.36 -1.95
C ASP A 102 3.64 8.09 -1.71
N CYS A 103 4.01 7.63 -0.50
CA CYS A 103 5.40 7.27 -0.20
C CYS A 103 5.93 6.09 -1.02
N ILE A 104 5.07 5.10 -1.32
CA ILE A 104 5.45 3.95 -2.14
C ILE A 104 5.60 4.39 -3.59
N ASP A 105 4.65 5.18 -4.10
CA ASP A 105 4.69 5.66 -5.48
C ASP A 105 5.91 6.57 -5.72
N ALA A 106 6.28 7.38 -4.72
CA ALA A 106 7.49 8.19 -4.78
C ALA A 106 8.79 7.37 -4.67
N GLN A 107 8.76 6.26 -3.95
CA GLN A 107 9.88 5.31 -3.90
C GLN A 107 10.04 4.57 -5.24
N ASP A 108 8.94 4.08 -5.83
CA ASP A 108 8.95 3.36 -7.11
C ASP A 108 9.41 4.26 -8.28
N ALA A 109 9.20 5.57 -8.17
CA ALA A 109 9.68 6.56 -9.13
C ALA A 109 11.20 6.83 -9.05
N ASP A 110 11.90 6.26 -8.06
CA ASP A 110 13.33 6.47 -7.78
C ASP A 110 13.76 7.95 -7.82
N ASN A 111 12.90 8.83 -7.31
CA ASN A 111 13.07 10.27 -7.38
C ASN A 111 13.07 10.88 -5.99
N THR A 112 14.27 11.18 -5.50
CA THR A 112 14.49 11.77 -4.16
C THR A 112 13.77 13.12 -3.96
N GLY A 113 13.64 13.94 -5.01
CA GLY A 113 12.93 15.21 -4.94
C GLY A 113 11.43 15.00 -4.73
N TYR A 114 10.85 14.12 -5.54
CA TYR A 114 9.44 13.73 -5.44
C TYR A 114 9.12 13.05 -4.10
N TRP A 115 10.04 12.21 -3.60
CA TRP A 115 9.93 11.62 -2.26
C TRP A 115 9.87 12.68 -1.16
N ARG A 116 10.71 13.71 -1.23
CA ARG A 116 10.71 14.79 -0.23
C ARG A 116 9.40 15.58 -0.24
N GLU A 117 8.92 15.94 -1.43
CA GLU A 117 7.64 16.65 -1.59
C GLU A 117 6.47 15.83 -1.03
N THR A 118 6.48 14.53 -1.31
CA THR A 118 5.49 13.58 -0.79
C THR A 118 5.47 13.56 0.74
N VAL A 119 6.62 13.49 1.39
CA VAL A 119 6.70 13.51 2.86
C VAL A 119 6.15 14.82 3.43
N ILE A 120 6.44 15.96 2.79
CA ILE A 120 5.91 17.27 3.22
C ILE A 120 4.39 17.31 3.07
N HIS A 121 3.85 16.76 1.98
CA HIS A 121 2.41 16.70 1.75
C HIS A 121 1.70 15.79 2.76
N ILE A 122 2.25 14.60 3.06
CA ILE A 122 1.69 13.72 4.09
C ILE A 122 1.71 14.40 5.47
N ASP A 123 2.79 15.09 5.84
CA ASP A 123 2.83 15.82 7.10
C ASP A 123 1.73 16.89 7.17
N ARG A 124 1.64 17.76 6.16
CA ARG A 124 0.70 18.88 6.11
C ARG A 124 -0.76 18.45 5.97
N ASP A 125 -1.05 17.53 5.06
CA ASP A 125 -2.42 17.27 4.62
C ASP A 125 -3.07 16.11 5.35
N VAL A 126 -2.27 15.27 6.02
CA VAL A 126 -2.74 14.08 6.74
C VAL A 126 -2.37 14.15 8.22
N LEU A 127 -1.08 14.19 8.55
CA LEU A 127 -0.64 14.04 9.95
C LEU A 127 -1.05 15.23 10.80
N GLN A 128 -0.90 16.47 10.31
CA GLN A 128 -1.32 17.68 11.02
C GLN A 128 -2.84 17.66 11.34
N PRO A 129 -3.76 17.41 10.40
CA PRO A 129 -5.19 17.28 10.70
C PRO A 129 -5.54 16.20 11.73
N VAL A 130 -4.93 15.00 11.63
CA VAL A 130 -5.12 13.92 12.62
C VAL A 130 -4.78 14.40 14.01
N MET A 131 -3.72 15.20 14.10
CA MET A 131 -3.12 15.60 15.35
C MET A 131 -3.86 16.73 16.02
N GLU A 132 -4.26 17.73 15.25
CA GLU A 132 -5.20 18.77 15.69
C GLU A 132 -6.49 18.14 16.22
N TRP A 133 -7.00 17.13 15.53
CA TRP A 133 -8.20 16.42 15.97
C TRP A 133 -7.96 15.59 17.24
N LEU A 134 -6.85 14.85 17.35
CA LEU A 134 -6.52 14.11 18.58
C LEU A 134 -6.34 15.06 19.78
N GLU A 135 -5.69 16.20 19.59
CA GLU A 135 -5.52 17.22 20.64
C GLU A 135 -6.87 17.75 21.13
N ALA A 136 -7.83 17.97 20.23
CA ALA A 136 -9.20 18.36 20.56
C ALA A 136 -10.05 17.22 21.16
N ASN A 137 -9.67 15.96 20.94
CA ASN A 137 -10.46 14.78 21.31
C ASN A 137 -9.66 13.83 22.22
N HIS A 138 -9.62 14.12 23.52
CA HIS A 138 -8.81 13.38 24.51
C HIS A 138 -9.12 11.88 24.67
N LYS A 139 -10.26 11.39 24.17
CA LYS A 139 -10.62 9.96 24.18
C LYS A 139 -10.20 9.23 22.90
N ALA A 140 -9.76 9.96 21.89
CA ALA A 140 -9.39 9.37 20.61
C ALA A 140 -7.95 8.84 20.63
N GLU A 141 -7.74 7.81 19.84
CA GLU A 141 -6.46 7.16 19.62
C GLU A 141 -6.24 6.96 18.12
N ALA A 142 -5.01 7.18 17.65
CA ALA A 142 -4.59 6.79 16.32
C ALA A 142 -3.34 5.91 16.42
N VAL A 143 -3.26 4.91 15.53
CA VAL A 143 -2.09 4.03 15.45
C VAL A 143 -1.46 4.20 14.08
N LEU A 144 -0.21 4.67 14.04
CA LEU A 144 0.57 4.78 12.81
C LEU A 144 1.38 3.51 12.58
N HIS A 145 1.21 2.92 11.39
CA HIS A 145 2.01 1.82 10.86
C HIS A 145 2.90 2.33 9.72
N PRO A 146 4.19 2.63 9.97
CA PRO A 146 5.07 3.27 8.98
C PRO A 146 5.81 2.26 8.08
N GLY A 147 5.46 0.97 8.12
CA GLY A 147 6.07 -0.07 7.28
C GLY A 147 7.43 -0.60 7.76
N ASP A 148 7.93 -0.15 8.93
CA ASP A 148 9.20 -0.61 9.53
C ASP A 148 9.02 -1.79 10.51
N GLY A 149 7.84 -2.41 10.52
CA GLY A 149 7.46 -3.46 11.46
C GLY A 149 7.08 -2.95 12.86
N THR A 150 7.10 -1.63 13.09
CA THR A 150 6.65 -1.02 14.34
C THR A 150 5.25 -0.43 14.21
N ALA A 151 4.60 -0.19 15.35
CA ALA A 151 3.36 0.56 15.44
C ALA A 151 3.54 1.67 16.49
N ARG A 152 2.99 2.85 16.21
CA ARG A 152 3.13 4.01 17.09
C ARG A 152 1.75 4.54 17.47
N VAL A 153 1.46 4.50 18.76
CA VAL A 153 0.18 4.95 19.32
C VAL A 153 0.25 6.44 19.63
N LEU A 154 -0.76 7.17 19.19
CA LEU A 154 -0.95 8.61 19.36
C LEU A 154 -2.26 8.81 20.11
N ARG A 155 -2.21 9.54 21.22
CA ARG A 155 -3.38 9.76 22.08
C ARG A 155 -3.63 11.25 22.27
N GLY A 156 -4.90 11.63 22.32
CA GLY A 156 -5.29 12.99 22.62
C GLY A 156 -4.79 13.47 23.98
N GLY A 157 -4.30 14.72 24.05
CA GLY A 157 -3.83 15.36 25.28
C GLY A 157 -2.37 15.11 25.69
N GLY A 158 -1.57 14.37 24.90
CA GLY A 158 -0.13 14.21 25.14
C GLY A 158 0.70 15.35 24.54
N GLN A 159 1.63 15.95 25.29
CA GLN A 159 2.57 16.93 24.73
C GLN A 159 3.56 16.28 23.75
N GLY A 160 3.82 16.93 22.61
CA GLY A 160 4.95 16.63 21.72
C GLY A 160 4.73 15.46 20.75
N VAL A 161 3.48 15.09 20.47
CA VAL A 161 3.12 14.01 19.56
C VAL A 161 3.66 14.30 18.13
N MET A 162 3.63 15.58 17.69
CA MET A 162 4.16 16.05 16.41
C MET A 162 5.66 15.76 16.23
N ALA A 163 6.46 16.07 17.26
CA ALA A 163 7.91 15.92 17.20
C ALA A 163 8.37 14.44 17.26
N LYS A 164 7.53 13.54 17.78
CA LYS A 164 7.78 12.09 17.80
C LYS A 164 7.42 11.44 16.46
N LEU A 165 6.32 11.88 15.83
CA LEU A 165 5.89 11.43 14.50
C LEU A 165 6.87 11.81 13.41
N LEU A 166 7.24 13.10 13.31
CA LEU A 166 8.13 13.60 12.27
C LEU A 166 9.49 12.92 12.30
N ARG A 167 10.12 12.81 13.48
CA ARG A 167 11.38 12.04 13.63
C ARG A 167 11.19 10.58 13.26
N SER A 168 10.03 10.05 13.66
CA SER A 168 9.64 8.67 13.47
C SER A 168 9.58 8.27 11.99
N PHE A 169 8.80 9.06 11.26
CA PHE A 169 8.41 8.92 9.86
C PHE A 169 9.57 9.25 8.91
N VAL A 170 10.31 10.34 9.17
CA VAL A 170 11.49 10.71 8.38
C VAL A 170 12.58 9.63 8.46
N ARG A 171 12.69 8.91 9.58
CA ARG A 171 13.67 7.81 9.72
C ARG A 171 13.26 6.56 8.95
N SER A 172 11.97 6.20 8.97
CA SER A 172 11.46 4.99 8.32
C SER A 172 11.23 5.17 6.82
N ALA A 173 10.90 6.38 6.38
CA ALA A 173 10.56 6.65 4.99
C ALA A 173 11.81 6.86 4.11
N ARG A 174 13.01 7.07 4.66
CA ARG A 174 14.23 7.22 3.84
C ARG A 174 14.40 5.97 2.97
N PRO A 175 14.56 6.10 1.65
CA PRO A 175 14.87 4.97 0.79
C PRO A 175 16.14 4.31 1.33
N LYS A 176 16.10 2.98 1.51
CA LYS A 176 17.31 2.20 1.77
C LYS A 176 18.13 2.28 0.50
N VAL A 177 19.09 3.20 0.45
CA VAL A 177 20.13 3.19 -0.57
C VAL A 177 20.90 1.89 -0.35
N THR A 178 20.63 0.88 -1.16
CA THR A 178 21.56 -0.24 -1.35
C THR A 178 22.72 0.33 -2.15
N GLU A 179 23.84 0.59 -1.48
CA GLU A 179 25.13 0.68 -2.16
C GLU A 179 25.39 -0.69 -2.81
N GLU A 180 25.34 -0.73 -4.15
CA GLU A 180 25.93 -1.81 -4.95
C GLU A 180 27.45 -1.64 -5.02
#